data_AF-A0A136MW11-F1
#
_entry.id   AF-A0A136MW11-F1
#
_cell.length_a   1.000
_cell.length_b   1.000
_cell.length_c   1.000
_cell.angle_alpha   90.00
_cell.angle_beta   90.00
_cell.angle_gamma   90.00
#
_symmetry.space_group_name_H-M   'P 1'
#
loop_
_entity.id
_entity.type
_entity.pdbx_description
1 polymer ?
#
loop_
_entity_poly.entity_id
_entity_poly.type
_entity_poly.pdbx_seq_one_letter_code
_entity_poly.pdbx_strand_id
1 'polypeptide(L)'
;MKPSKQHTFTKFSIMSIAYNPYFFEFGQVIIKLCYVQKRDGLPDIEIFEATPEAREKEWSIYGAPDDDQHQFISFQNKDEIQEVQVKDTVYEIEFKKCEQVEYAYPKGAESVNVYHFGIRVKT
;
A
#
# COMPACT_ATOMS: atom_id res chain seq x y z
N MET A 1 -16.60 -5.10 -32.52
CA MET A 1 -16.49 -5.09 -31.03
C MET A 1 -15.33 -4.20 -30.66
N LYS A 2 -15.56 -3.12 -29.89
CA LYS A 2 -14.44 -2.38 -29.28
C LYS A 2 -13.85 -3.28 -28.19
N PRO A 3 -12.52 -3.42 -28.09
CA PRO A 3 -11.93 -4.12 -26.96
C PRO A 3 -12.36 -3.38 -25.70
N SER A 4 -13.02 -4.07 -24.77
CA SER A 4 -13.22 -3.55 -23.43
C SER A 4 -11.84 -3.24 -22.88
N LYS A 5 -11.62 -1.98 -22.47
CA LYS A 5 -10.41 -1.63 -21.73
C LYS A 5 -10.49 -2.38 -20.40
N GLN A 6 -9.95 -3.59 -20.34
CA GLN A 6 -9.57 -4.19 -19.07
C GLN A 6 -8.56 -3.23 -18.45
N HIS A 7 -9.01 -2.44 -17.48
CA HIS A 7 -8.14 -1.52 -16.77
C HIS A 7 -7.04 -2.34 -16.11
N THR A 8 -5.83 -2.20 -16.65
CA THR A 8 -4.63 -2.89 -16.19
C THR A 8 -4.24 -2.30 -14.84
N PHE A 9 -3.84 -3.15 -13.90
CA PHE A 9 -3.35 -2.68 -12.60
C PHE A 9 -2.11 -1.81 -12.77
N THR A 10 -2.13 -0.63 -12.13
CA THR A 10 -0.94 0.19 -11.93
C THR A 10 -0.08 -0.48 -10.88
N LYS A 11 1.15 -0.86 -11.25
CA LYS A 11 2.05 -1.62 -10.38
C LYS A 11 2.87 -0.68 -9.49
N PHE A 12 3.06 -1.06 -8.24
CA PHE A 12 3.91 -0.35 -7.30
C PHE A 12 4.54 -1.30 -6.28
N SER A 13 5.53 -0.82 -5.54
CA SER A 13 6.18 -1.58 -4.49
C SER A 13 6.42 -0.72 -3.26
N ILE A 14 6.27 -1.30 -2.07
CA ILE A 14 6.56 -0.63 -0.80
C ILE A 14 7.54 -1.49 -0.01
N MET A 15 8.64 -0.86 0.43
CA MET A 15 9.69 -1.50 1.21
C MET A 15 9.40 -1.38 2.71
N SER A 16 9.67 -2.43 3.47
CA SER A 16 9.48 -2.49 4.92
C SER A 16 10.81 -2.27 5.63
N ILE A 17 11.04 -1.03 6.08
CA ILE A 17 12.21 -0.62 6.85
C ILE A 17 11.79 0.02 8.18
N ALA A 18 12.70 0.05 9.16
CA ALA A 18 12.40 0.49 10.53
C ALA A 18 11.78 1.90 10.63
N TYR A 19 12.27 2.85 9.83
CA TYR A 19 11.59 4.11 9.55
C TYR A 19 11.05 4.00 8.13
N ASN A 20 9.73 3.87 7.96
CA ASN A 20 9.12 3.59 6.65
C ASN A 20 8.51 4.86 6.03
N PRO A 21 9.26 5.65 5.25
CA PRO A 21 8.73 6.77 4.49
C PRO A 21 8.13 6.31 3.15
N TYR A 22 8.16 5.01 2.83
CA TYR A 22 7.69 4.52 1.55
C TYR A 22 6.17 4.41 1.56
N PHE A 23 5.56 5.17 0.67
CA PHE A 23 4.13 5.12 0.39
C PHE A 23 3.93 5.19 -1.13
N PHE A 24 2.71 4.91 -1.55
CA PHE A 24 2.29 5.04 -2.93
C PHE A 24 1.03 5.92 -2.99
N GLU A 25 0.97 6.84 -3.95
CA GLU A 25 -0.20 7.68 -4.17
C GLU A 25 -0.81 7.35 -5.54
N PHE A 26 -2.13 7.16 -5.59
CA PHE A 26 -2.86 6.88 -6.82
C PHE A 26 -4.23 7.54 -6.80
N GLY A 27 -4.48 8.48 -7.73
CA GLY A 27 -5.74 9.22 -7.74
C GLY A 27 -5.91 10.02 -6.45
N GLN A 28 -6.91 9.66 -5.64
CA GLN A 28 -7.22 10.35 -4.38
C GLN A 28 -6.80 9.56 -3.13
N VAL A 29 -5.98 8.51 -3.27
CA VAL A 29 -5.58 7.65 -2.14
C VAL A 29 -4.08 7.61 -1.94
N ILE A 30 -3.68 7.55 -0.68
CA ILE A 30 -2.32 7.21 -0.23
C ILE A 30 -2.37 5.81 0.38
N ILE A 31 -1.38 4.99 0.05
CA ILE A 31 -1.20 3.61 0.52
C ILE A 31 0.17 3.51 1.16
N LYS A 32 0.24 2.96 2.38
CA LYS A 32 1.49 2.67 3.07
C LYS A 32 1.42 1.30 3.74
N LEU A 33 2.55 0.77 4.17
CA LEU A 33 2.55 -0.40 5.05
C LEU A 33 2.15 0.03 6.46
N CYS A 34 1.42 -0.83 7.17
CA CYS A 34 1.27 -0.72 8.61
C CYS A 34 2.63 -0.86 9.30
N TYR A 35 2.85 -0.16 10.41
CA TYR A 35 4.09 -0.28 11.19
C TYR A 35 4.34 -1.70 11.70
N VAL A 36 3.27 -2.37 12.15
CA VAL A 36 3.32 -3.74 12.62
C VAL A 36 2.68 -4.64 11.56
N GLN A 37 3.49 -5.52 10.98
CA GLN A 37 3.03 -6.57 10.10
C GLN A 37 2.65 -7.79 10.96
N LYS A 38 1.43 -8.30 10.79
CA LYS A 38 0.88 -9.41 11.58
C LYS A 38 1.40 -10.76 11.11
N ARG A 39 1.89 -10.84 9.87
CA ARG A 39 2.30 -12.10 9.22
C ARG A 39 3.52 -11.90 8.34
N ASP A 40 4.41 -12.88 8.35
CA ASP A 40 5.59 -12.85 7.50
C ASP A 40 5.23 -13.09 6.03
N GLY A 41 5.86 -12.32 5.14
CA GLY A 41 5.65 -12.38 3.69
C GLY A 41 4.27 -11.94 3.18
N LEU A 42 3.35 -11.55 4.07
CA LEU A 42 2.00 -11.09 3.74
C LEU A 42 1.78 -9.69 4.30
N PRO A 43 1.51 -8.67 3.46
CA PRO A 43 1.46 -7.30 3.93
C PRO A 43 0.14 -6.95 4.61
N ASP A 44 0.27 -6.13 5.65
CA ASP A 44 -0.79 -5.26 6.16
C ASP A 44 -0.55 -3.85 5.65
N ILE A 45 -1.56 -3.27 5.00
CA ILE A 45 -1.51 -1.91 4.46
C ILE A 45 -2.56 -1.02 5.11
N GLU A 46 -2.23 0.26 5.17
CA GLU A 46 -3.12 1.35 5.54
C GLU A 46 -3.40 2.17 4.27
N ILE A 47 -4.66 2.47 4.02
CA ILE A 47 -5.11 3.31 2.90
C ILE A 47 -6.04 4.41 3.39
N PHE A 48 -5.78 5.63 2.96
CA PHE A 48 -6.56 6.81 3.32
C PHE A 48 -6.58 7.82 2.17
N GLU A 49 -7.45 8.83 2.29
CA GLU A 49 -7.56 9.87 1.29
C GLU A 49 -6.32 10.78 1.27
N ALA A 50 -5.85 11.12 0.06
CA ALA A 50 -4.77 12.06 -0.21
C ALA A 50 -5.21 13.53 -0.02
N THR A 51 -5.73 13.88 1.16
CA THR A 51 -6.16 15.25 1.48
C THR A 51 -4.96 16.20 1.67
N PRO A 52 -5.14 17.53 1.58
CA PRO A 52 -4.10 18.49 1.96
C PRO A 52 -3.61 18.27 3.39
N GLU A 53 -4.53 18.03 4.33
CA GLU A 53 -4.20 17.74 5.73
C GLU A 53 -3.33 16.50 5.88
N ALA A 54 -3.64 15.40 5.17
CA ALA A 54 -2.85 14.18 5.22
C ALA A 54 -1.41 14.40 4.77
N ARG A 55 -1.20 15.29 3.79
CA ARG A 55 0.15 15.66 3.32
C ARG A 55 0.86 16.57 4.31
N GLU A 56 0.18 17.61 4.80
CA GLU A 56 0.75 18.58 5.75
C GLU A 56 1.15 17.93 7.09
N LYS A 57 0.38 16.95 7.54
CA LYS A 57 0.63 16.19 8.77
C LYS A 57 1.46 14.92 8.56
N GLU A 58 1.98 14.71 7.35
CA GLU A 58 2.83 13.55 7.00
C GLU A 58 2.22 12.19 7.38
N TRP A 59 0.91 12.01 7.17
CA TRP A 59 0.22 10.75 7.49
C TRP A 59 0.78 9.56 6.70
N SER A 60 1.36 9.80 5.53
CA SER A 60 2.07 8.76 4.77
C SER A 60 3.23 8.13 5.55
N ILE A 61 3.81 8.86 6.50
CA ILE A 61 4.87 8.40 7.39
C ILE A 61 4.25 7.91 8.70
N TYR A 62 3.47 8.75 9.37
CA TYR A 62 3.03 8.48 10.75
C TYR A 62 1.72 7.70 10.88
N GLY A 63 0.95 7.57 9.79
CA GLY A 63 -0.41 7.02 9.78
C GLY A 63 -1.45 8.12 9.99
N ALA A 64 -2.70 7.84 9.62
CA ALA A 64 -3.82 8.71 9.97
C ALA A 64 -4.13 8.59 11.47
N PRO A 65 -4.46 9.70 12.16
CA PRO A 65 -4.62 9.71 13.61
C PRO A 65 -5.90 9.03 14.10
N ASP A 66 -6.97 9.05 13.28
CA ASP A 66 -8.28 8.54 13.65
C ASP A 66 -8.63 7.30 12.81
N ASP A 67 -9.21 6.28 13.45
CA ASP A 67 -9.60 4.99 12.84
C ASP A 67 -10.65 5.15 11.72
N ASP A 68 -11.37 6.27 11.67
CA ASP A 68 -12.38 6.57 10.64
C ASP A 68 -11.77 7.23 9.39
N GLN A 69 -10.53 7.69 9.46
CA GLN A 69 -9.84 8.39 8.36
C GLN A 69 -9.01 7.45 7.48
N HIS A 70 -8.91 6.18 7.84
CA HIS A 70 -8.16 5.18 7.09
C HIS A 70 -8.85 3.81 7.11
N GLN A 71 -8.41 2.93 6.22
CA GLN A 71 -8.80 1.53 6.19
C GLN A 71 -7.56 0.65 6.26
N PHE A 72 -7.68 -0.44 7.03
CA PHE A 72 -6.66 -1.48 7.12
C PHE A 72 -7.03 -2.67 6.25
N ILE A 73 -6.07 -3.14 5.46
CA ILE A 73 -6.21 -4.33 4.65
C ILE A 73 -5.09 -5.30 5.00
N SER A 74 -5.48 -6.52 5.38
CA SER A 74 -4.58 -7.62 5.68
C SER A 74 -4.67 -8.66 4.57
N PHE A 75 -3.64 -8.80 3.74
CA PHE A 75 -3.63 -9.85 2.72
C PHE A 75 -3.36 -11.22 3.36
N GLN A 76 -4.05 -12.23 2.84
CA GLN A 76 -4.03 -13.61 3.31
C GLN A 76 -3.26 -14.53 2.34
N ASN A 77 -3.24 -14.21 1.04
CA ASN A 77 -2.65 -15.01 -0.03
C ASN A 77 -1.93 -14.16 -1.08
N LYS A 78 -1.01 -14.77 -1.83
CA LYS A 78 -0.44 -14.17 -3.05
C LYS A 78 -1.52 -14.09 -4.15
N ASP A 79 -1.39 -13.09 -5.00
CA ASP A 79 -2.34 -12.73 -6.06
C ASP A 79 -3.77 -12.43 -5.54
N GLU A 80 -3.90 -12.16 -4.24
CA GLU A 80 -5.17 -11.76 -3.65
C GLU A 80 -5.51 -10.32 -4.01
N ILE A 81 -6.77 -10.11 -4.39
CA ILE A 81 -7.34 -8.79 -4.67
C ILE A 81 -8.29 -8.44 -3.55
N GLN A 82 -8.08 -7.28 -2.94
CA GLN A 82 -8.92 -6.70 -1.91
C GLN A 82 -9.57 -5.43 -2.45
N GLU A 83 -10.84 -5.24 -2.12
CA GLU A 83 -11.60 -4.05 -2.48
C GLU A 83 -11.65 -3.07 -1.31
N VAL A 84 -11.48 -1.80 -1.62
CA VAL A 84 -11.53 -0.74 -0.63
C VAL A 84 -12.24 0.48 -1.19
N GLN A 85 -13.20 1.00 -0.43
CA GLN A 85 -13.97 2.17 -0.82
C GLN A 85 -13.44 3.40 -0.11
N VAL A 86 -12.93 4.38 -0.86
CA VAL A 86 -12.55 5.69 -0.32
C VAL A 86 -13.46 6.73 -0.95
N LYS A 87 -14.32 7.35 -0.13
CA LYS A 87 -15.44 8.20 -0.57
C LYS A 87 -16.34 7.45 -1.56
N ASP A 88 -16.53 8.01 -2.76
CA ASP A 88 -17.41 7.47 -3.80
C ASP A 88 -16.64 6.60 -4.82
N THR A 89 -15.41 6.21 -4.52
CA THR A 89 -14.56 5.42 -5.43
C THR A 89 -14.14 4.12 -4.79
N VAL A 90 -14.38 3.00 -5.49
CA VAL A 90 -13.90 1.68 -5.11
C VAL A 90 -12.58 1.40 -5.83
N TYR A 91 -11.57 1.04 -5.06
CA TYR A 91 -10.27 0.61 -5.55
C TYR A 91 -10.13 -0.88 -5.36
N GLU A 92 -9.50 -1.54 -6.33
CA GLU A 92 -9.02 -2.91 -6.20
C GLU A 92 -7.51 -2.88 -6.02
N ILE A 93 -7.03 -3.50 -4.94
CA ILE A 93 -5.62 -3.61 -4.62
C ILE A 93 -5.24 -5.08 -4.67
N GLU A 94 -4.27 -5.39 -5.51
CA GLU A 94 -3.75 -6.73 -5.70
C GLU A 94 -2.41 -6.86 -4.98
N PHE A 95 -2.25 -7.86 -4.11
CA PHE A 95 -0.94 -8.24 -3.58
C PHE A 95 -0.32 -9.29 -4.49
N LYS A 96 0.82 -8.97 -5.13
CA LYS A 96 1.49 -9.89 -6.06
C LYS A 96 2.46 -10.82 -5.37
N LYS A 97 3.46 -10.24 -4.72
CA LYS A 97 4.54 -11.01 -4.09
C LYS A 97 5.25 -10.18 -3.04
N CYS A 98 5.89 -10.88 -2.11
CA CYS A 98 6.94 -10.34 -1.27
C CYS A 98 8.28 -10.93 -1.73
N GLU A 99 9.31 -10.10 -1.79
CA GLU A 99 10.68 -10.55 -1.94
C GLU A 99 11.59 -9.86 -0.93
N GLN A 100 12.68 -10.52 -0.58
CA GLN A 100 13.69 -9.97 0.31
C GLN A 100 14.80 -9.33 -0.51
N VAL A 101 15.19 -8.12 -0.13
CA VAL A 101 16.31 -7.39 -0.72
C VAL A 101 17.28 -6.97 0.38
N GLU A 102 18.57 -6.92 0.05
CA GLU A 102 19.56 -6.37 0.97
C GLU A 102 19.47 -4.84 0.95
N TYR A 103 19.26 -4.24 2.12
CA TYR A 103 19.22 -2.80 2.31
C TYR A 103 20.40 -2.35 3.18
N ALA A 104 21.18 -1.42 2.66
CA ALA A 104 22.35 -0.89 3.34
C ALA A 104 21.96 0.25 4.30
N TYR A 105 22.09 0.00 5.60
CA TYR A 105 22.08 1.02 6.64
C TYR A 105 23.50 1.54 6.92
N PRO A 106 23.65 2.72 7.54
CA PRO A 106 24.96 3.27 7.90
C PRO A 106 25.82 2.35 8.80
N LYS A 107 25.20 1.43 9.55
CA LYS A 107 25.87 0.53 10.50
C LYS A 107 25.94 -0.94 10.05
N GLY A 108 25.43 -1.26 8.86
CA GLY A 108 25.37 -2.64 8.36
C GLY A 108 24.32 -2.82 7.27
N ALA A 109 24.25 -4.01 6.68
CA ALA A 109 23.20 -4.38 5.76
C ALA A 109 22.20 -5.31 6.44
N GLU A 110 20.92 -5.15 6.12
CA GLU A 110 19.84 -6.00 6.59
C GLU A 110 19.00 -6.49 5.42
N SER A 111 18.45 -7.69 5.53
CA SER A 111 17.47 -8.21 4.58
C SER A 111 16.10 -7.65 4.91
N VAL A 112 15.49 -6.92 3.98
CA VAL A 112 14.21 -6.24 4.18
C VAL A 112 13.18 -6.73 3.16
N ASN A 113 11.91 -6.74 3.58
CA ASN A 113 10.81 -7.15 2.70
C ASN A 113 10.44 -5.99 1.74
N VAL A 114 10.28 -6.33 0.46
CA VAL A 114 9.68 -5.46 -0.56
C VAL A 114 8.40 -6.14 -1.03
N TYR A 115 7.28 -5.47 -0.77
CA TYR A 115 5.96 -5.94 -1.18
C TYR A 115 5.57 -5.31 -2.51
N HIS A 116 5.15 -6.15 -3.45
CA HIS A 116 4.74 -5.75 -4.79
C HIS A 116 3.23 -5.82 -4.91
N PHE A 117 2.64 -4.75 -5.42
CA PHE A 117 1.20 -4.57 -5.51
C PHE A 117 0.78 -4.10 -6.90
N GLY A 118 -0.52 -4.24 -7.17
CA GLY A 118 -1.24 -3.53 -8.21
C GLY A 118 -2.38 -2.72 -7.61
N ILE A 119 -2.72 -1.57 -8.20
CA ILE A 119 -3.98 -0.87 -7.91
C ILE A 119 -4.71 -0.46 -9.19
N ARG A 120 -6.05 -0.47 -9.15
CA ARG A 120 -6.92 0.17 -10.14
C ARG A 120 -8.20 0.70 -9.51
N VAL A 121 -8.88 1.60 -10.23
CA VAL A 121 -10.28 1.95 -9.93
C VAL A 121 -11.18 0.84 -10.45
N LYS A 122 -12.08 0.33 -9.61
CA LYS A 122 -13.12 -0.61 -10.00
C LYS A 122 -14.21 0.15 -10.75
N THR A 123 -14.41 -0.20 -12.03
CA THR A 123 -15.41 0.39 -12.93
C THR A 123 -16.72 -0.37 -12.91
#